data_AF-A0A2V4XHM0-F1
#
_entry.id   AF-A0A2V4XHM0-F1
#
_cell.length_a   1.000
_cell.length_b   1.000
_cell.length_c   1.000
_cell.angle_alpha   90.00
_cell.angle_beta   90.00
_cell.angle_gamma   90.00
#
_symmetry.space_group_name_H-M   'P 1'
#
loop_
_entity.id
_entity.type
_entity.pdbx_description
1 polymer ?
#
loop_
_entity_poly.entity_id
_entity_poly.type
_entity_poly.pdbx_seq_one_letter_code
_entity_poly.pdbx_strand_id
1 'polypeptide(L)'
;MKLIHTIVFFLLTSFIYGQKSTLFQNINFRADELKHYLNTSEDRIILRCERDIFEVVIYNDDFERVINVEGSEVQIPISDVPVGRYVVEVALSDKLIVITLVRHEPLEAAKTKPLSINADPVTTRISPKKDVIDSVMAAESIVREINKSNTQMAGKGDSSETEVLKSGNQRSNPNNSTLLDSPKELVKKPIKAYWIHYQSNNGTRSEKVQRLGDQQLVDRLIKKIEIDMKTETGRLNKLSIWEVYDPPAFITHKRFHKKNYTEIPSESFNIKPYYQK
;
A
#
# COMPACT_ATOMS: atom_id res chain seq x y z
N MET A 1 48.54 -30.01 -23.55
CA MET A 1 47.76 -29.85 -22.29
C MET A 1 47.48 -28.38 -21.96
N LYS A 2 48.49 -27.48 -21.89
CA LYS A 2 48.29 -26.06 -21.48
C LYS A 2 47.33 -25.24 -22.37
N LEU A 3 47.34 -25.45 -23.69
CA LEU A 3 46.47 -24.74 -24.64
C LEU A 3 44.96 -25.04 -24.46
N ILE A 4 44.62 -26.28 -24.08
CA ILE A 4 43.23 -26.69 -23.88
C ILE A 4 42.66 -25.99 -22.64
N HIS A 5 43.46 -25.85 -21.59
CA HIS A 5 43.03 -25.18 -20.36
C HIS A 5 42.79 -23.69 -20.59
N THR A 6 43.61 -23.03 -21.41
CA THR A 6 43.41 -21.62 -21.77
C THR A 6 42.16 -21.41 -22.62
N ILE A 7 41.84 -22.31 -23.55
CA ILE A 7 40.61 -22.21 -24.37
C ILE A 7 39.36 -22.43 -23.52
N VAL A 8 39.38 -23.43 -22.62
CA VAL A 8 38.28 -23.69 -21.69
C VAL A 8 38.06 -22.51 -20.74
N PHE A 9 39.14 -21.90 -20.24
CA PHE A 9 39.04 -20.73 -19.36
C PHE A 9 38.49 -19.50 -20.10
N PHE A 10 38.89 -19.29 -21.35
CA PHE A 10 38.38 -18.18 -22.17
C PHE A 10 36.89 -18.36 -22.49
N LEU A 11 36.47 -19.57 -22.90
CA LEU A 11 35.06 -19.90 -23.14
C LEU A 11 34.20 -19.70 -21.88
N LEU A 12 34.70 -20.11 -20.70
CA LEU A 12 33.97 -19.99 -19.44
C LEU A 12 33.71 -18.53 -19.06
N THR A 13 34.65 -17.62 -19.37
CA THR A 13 34.49 -16.20 -19.05
C THR A 13 33.41 -15.50 -19.91
N SER A 14 33.19 -15.95 -21.14
CA SER A 14 32.17 -15.35 -22.04
C SER A 14 30.73 -15.63 -21.60
N PHE A 15 30.47 -16.72 -20.87
CA PHE A 15 29.11 -17.05 -20.41
C PHE A 15 28.64 -16.21 -19.22
N ILE A 16 29.56 -15.62 -18.45
CA ILE A 16 29.21 -14.86 -17.23
C ILE A 16 28.68 -13.46 -17.57
N TYR A 17 29.08 -12.89 -18.72
CA TYR A 17 28.72 -11.53 -19.13
C TYR A 17 27.45 -11.43 -19.99
N GLY A 18 26.69 -12.52 -20.17
CA GLY A 18 25.50 -12.56 -21.04
C GLY A 18 24.15 -12.46 -20.33
N GLN A 19 24.11 -12.39 -19.00
CA GLN A 19 22.85 -12.36 -18.24
C GLN A 19 22.26 -10.95 -18.23
N LYS A 20 21.06 -10.79 -18.80
CA LYS A 20 20.32 -9.53 -18.86
C LYS A 20 19.62 -9.22 -17.55
N SER A 21 19.19 -10.26 -16.85
CA SER A 21 18.54 -10.16 -15.55
C SER A 21 19.03 -11.25 -14.60
N THR A 22 19.14 -10.91 -13.31
CA THR A 22 19.39 -11.87 -12.24
C THR A 22 18.27 -11.80 -11.21
N LEU A 23 17.70 -12.95 -10.86
CA LEU A 23 16.72 -13.06 -9.79
C LEU A 23 17.33 -13.86 -8.64
N PHE A 24 17.47 -13.22 -7.48
CA PHE A 24 18.08 -13.84 -6.31
C PHE A 24 17.12 -14.86 -5.68
N GLN A 25 17.62 -16.08 -5.52
CA GLN A 25 16.88 -17.14 -4.84
C GLN A 25 16.65 -16.77 -3.37
N ASN A 26 15.46 -17.10 -2.88
CA ASN A 26 15.10 -16.86 -1.50
C ASN A 26 15.67 -17.99 -0.65
N ILE A 27 16.54 -17.65 0.30
CA ILE A 27 17.16 -18.60 1.23
C ILE A 27 16.37 -18.75 2.53
N ASN A 28 15.28 -18.00 2.69
CA ASN A 28 14.48 -18.04 3.90
C ASN A 28 13.58 -19.30 3.90
N PHE A 29 13.85 -20.22 4.83
CA PHE A 29 13.08 -21.45 5.00
C PHE A 29 11.59 -21.20 5.29
N ARG A 30 11.20 -20.03 5.81
CA ARG A 30 9.79 -19.69 6.07
C ARG A 30 9.01 -19.31 4.81
N ALA A 31 9.73 -19.15 3.70
CA ALA A 31 9.22 -18.73 2.40
C ALA A 31 9.62 -19.73 1.31
N ASP A 32 9.88 -20.98 1.70
CA ASP A 32 10.22 -22.10 0.82
C ASP A 32 9.08 -22.48 -0.13
N GLU A 33 7.83 -22.20 0.27
CA GLU A 33 6.63 -22.41 -0.55
C GLU A 33 6.57 -21.51 -1.80
N LEU A 34 7.34 -20.42 -1.87
CA LEU A 34 7.44 -19.61 -3.08
C LEU A 34 8.64 -20.07 -3.90
N LYS A 35 8.37 -20.64 -5.06
CA LYS A 35 9.35 -20.92 -6.10
C LYS A 35 9.34 -19.78 -7.10
N HIS A 36 10.52 -19.22 -7.36
CA HIS A 36 10.67 -18.11 -8.30
C HIS A 36 11.90 -18.30 -9.17
N TYR A 37 11.75 -17.98 -10.44
CA TYR A 37 12.83 -18.06 -11.42
C TYR A 37 12.52 -17.15 -12.60
N LEU A 38 13.56 -16.84 -13.38
CA LEU A 38 13.40 -16.20 -14.67
C LEU A 38 13.12 -17.27 -15.73
N ASN A 39 12.32 -16.94 -16.73
CA ASN A 39 12.18 -17.80 -17.90
C ASN A 39 13.49 -17.86 -18.71
N THR A 40 13.56 -18.76 -19.70
CA THR A 40 14.75 -18.97 -20.54
C THR A 40 15.21 -17.70 -21.28
N SER A 41 14.29 -16.78 -21.59
CA SER A 41 14.59 -15.52 -22.27
C SER A 41 14.91 -14.36 -21.33
N GLU A 42 14.85 -14.57 -20.01
CA GLU A 42 15.09 -13.58 -18.96
C GLU A 42 14.22 -12.32 -19.05
N ASP A 43 13.06 -12.42 -19.70
CA ASP A 43 12.10 -11.34 -19.93
C ASP A 43 10.82 -11.48 -19.09
N ARG A 44 10.66 -12.60 -18.37
CA ARG A 44 9.56 -12.84 -17.44
C ARG A 44 10.03 -13.43 -16.12
N ILE A 45 9.45 -12.93 -15.03
CA ILE A 45 9.53 -13.57 -13.71
C ILE A 45 8.40 -14.58 -13.62
N ILE A 46 8.72 -15.81 -13.26
CA ILE A 46 7.75 -16.86 -12.98
C ILE A 46 7.71 -17.04 -11.47
N LEU A 47 6.53 -16.87 -10.89
CA LEU A 47 6.27 -17.10 -9.48
C LEU A 47 5.27 -18.25 -9.36
N ARG A 48 5.63 -19.26 -8.57
CA ARG A 48 4.79 -20.41 -8.24
C ARG A 48 4.76 -20.56 -6.74
N CYS A 49 3.57 -20.62 -6.16
CA CYS A 49 3.36 -20.80 -4.74
C CYS A 49 2.39 -21.95 -4.50
N GLU A 50 2.50 -22.60 -3.34
CA GLU A 50 1.51 -23.61 -2.91
C GLU A 50 0.15 -22.99 -2.55
N ARG A 51 0.13 -21.67 -2.29
CA ARG A 51 -1.05 -20.89 -1.91
C ARG A 51 -1.27 -19.73 -2.87
N ASP A 52 -2.43 -19.10 -2.79
CA ASP A 52 -2.76 -17.99 -3.66
C ASP A 52 -1.87 -16.78 -3.40
N ILE A 53 -1.30 -16.26 -4.48
CA ILE A 53 -0.62 -14.99 -4.55
C ILE A 53 -1.68 -13.94 -4.81
N PHE A 54 -1.75 -12.92 -3.95
CA PHE A 54 -2.74 -11.83 -4.05
C PHE A 54 -2.18 -10.59 -4.75
N GLU A 55 -0.91 -10.28 -4.51
CA GLU A 55 -0.30 -9.05 -5.00
C GLU A 55 1.19 -9.27 -5.19
N VAL A 56 1.73 -8.70 -6.27
CA VAL A 56 3.16 -8.61 -6.51
C VAL A 56 3.53 -7.17 -6.77
N VAL A 57 4.48 -6.65 -5.99
CA VAL A 57 4.98 -5.29 -6.13
C VAL A 57 6.45 -5.32 -6.51
N ILE A 58 6.80 -4.69 -7.64
CA ILE A 58 8.19 -4.50 -8.07
C ILE A 58 8.51 -3.03 -7.91
N TYR A 59 9.49 -2.70 -7.08
CA TYR A 59 9.83 -1.30 -6.84
C TYR A 59 11.30 -1.04 -6.55
N ASN A 60 11.70 0.20 -6.81
CA ASN A 60 12.93 0.83 -6.35
C ASN A 60 12.62 2.30 -6.00
N ASP A 61 13.64 3.16 -5.89
CA ASP A 61 13.46 4.56 -5.53
C ASP A 61 12.65 5.37 -6.57
N ASP A 62 12.69 4.99 -7.85
CA ASP A 62 12.15 5.77 -8.98
C ASP A 62 11.01 5.07 -9.75
N PHE A 63 10.77 3.80 -9.48
CA PHE A 63 9.82 2.95 -10.19
C PHE A 63 9.05 2.09 -9.20
N GLU A 64 7.74 1.97 -9.42
CA GLU A 64 6.85 1.10 -8.68
C GLU A 64 5.83 0.50 -9.65
N ARG A 65 5.67 -0.82 -9.59
CA ARG A 65 4.62 -1.55 -10.30
C ARG A 65 3.91 -2.47 -9.33
N VAL A 66 2.59 -2.37 -9.31
CA VAL A 66 1.71 -3.23 -8.53
C VAL A 66 0.92 -4.11 -9.49
N ILE A 67 0.92 -5.41 -9.23
CA ILE A 67 0.24 -6.41 -10.03
C ILE A 67 -0.66 -7.19 -9.08
N ASN A 68 -1.97 -7.09 -9.27
CA ASN A 68 -2.91 -7.93 -8.55
C ASN A 68 -2.93 -9.30 -9.20
N VAL A 69 -2.80 -10.33 -8.38
CA VAL A 69 -2.80 -11.73 -8.78
C VAL A 69 -3.91 -12.41 -7.98
N GLU A 70 -4.60 -13.37 -8.59
CA GLU A 70 -5.58 -14.20 -7.88
C GLU A 70 -5.33 -15.65 -8.28
N GLY A 71 -4.21 -16.21 -7.82
CA GLY A 71 -3.85 -17.59 -8.11
C GLY A 71 -2.47 -17.99 -7.62
N SER A 72 -2.18 -19.28 -7.74
CA SER A 72 -0.95 -19.91 -7.26
C SER A 72 0.25 -19.77 -8.21
N GLU A 73 0.03 -19.44 -9.48
CA GLU A 73 1.08 -19.23 -10.48
C GLU A 73 0.85 -17.93 -11.24
N VAL A 74 1.91 -17.13 -11.41
CA VAL A 74 1.88 -15.91 -12.22
C VAL A 74 3.17 -15.73 -13.01
N GLN A 75 3.03 -15.24 -14.23
CA GLN A 75 4.15 -14.82 -15.08
C GLN A 75 4.09 -13.31 -15.26
N ILE A 76 5.15 -12.63 -14.84
CA ILE A 76 5.23 -11.18 -14.86
C ILE A 76 6.25 -10.75 -15.92
N PRO A 77 5.84 -10.06 -16.99
CA PRO A 77 6.77 -9.49 -17.94
C PRO A 77 7.58 -8.36 -17.28
N ILE A 78 8.89 -8.35 -17.53
CA ILE A 78 9.83 -7.35 -17.00
C ILE A 78 10.48 -6.49 -18.10
N SER A 79 9.93 -6.52 -19.32
CA SER A 79 10.42 -5.75 -20.48
C SER A 79 10.41 -4.24 -20.26
N ASP A 80 9.40 -3.76 -19.56
CA ASP A 80 9.17 -2.36 -19.20
C ASP A 80 9.71 -2.02 -17.78
N VAL A 81 10.42 -2.93 -17.13
CA VAL A 81 11.17 -2.66 -15.89
C VAL A 81 12.57 -2.16 -16.28
N PRO A 82 12.94 -0.90 -15.92
CA PRO A 82 14.23 -0.32 -16.28
C PRO A 82 15.42 -1.09 -15.71
N VAL A 83 16.62 -0.79 -16.20
CA VAL A 83 17.88 -1.28 -15.62
C VAL A 83 18.00 -0.79 -14.17
N GLY A 84 18.42 -1.66 -13.26
CA GLY A 84 18.52 -1.34 -11.84
C GLY A 84 18.28 -2.52 -10.90
N ARG A 85 18.36 -2.23 -9.60
CA ARG A 85 18.08 -3.19 -8.54
C ARG A 85 16.70 -2.91 -7.95
N TYR A 86 15.88 -3.94 -7.87
CA TYR A 86 14.49 -3.87 -7.44
C TYR A 86 14.23 -4.84 -6.30
N VAL A 87 13.34 -4.39 -5.43
CA VAL A 87 12.68 -5.25 -4.45
C VAL A 87 11.41 -5.77 -5.10
N VAL A 88 11.20 -7.08 -5.00
CA VAL A 88 9.96 -7.73 -5.43
C VAL A 88 9.29 -8.29 -4.19
N GLU A 89 8.15 -7.73 -3.85
CA GLU A 89 7.29 -8.17 -2.75
C GLU A 89 6.15 -9.03 -3.29
N VAL A 90 5.97 -10.22 -2.73
CA VAL A 90 4.92 -11.17 -3.09
C VAL A 90 4.04 -11.35 -1.86
N ALA A 91 2.81 -10.86 -1.93
CA ALA A 91 1.83 -10.94 -0.86
C ALA A 91 1.00 -12.21 -0.98
N LEU A 92 1.03 -13.00 0.09
CA LEU A 92 0.15 -14.14 0.33
C LEU A 92 -0.88 -13.74 1.40
N SER A 93 -1.76 -14.66 1.79
CA SER A 93 -2.84 -14.37 2.76
C SER A 93 -2.33 -13.97 4.14
N ASP A 94 -1.20 -14.52 4.56
CA ASP A 94 -0.65 -14.41 5.92
C ASP A 94 0.81 -13.93 5.97
N LYS A 95 1.48 -13.84 4.82
CA LYS A 95 2.89 -13.44 4.76
C LYS A 95 3.22 -12.61 3.52
N LEU A 96 4.29 -11.83 3.67
CA LEU A 96 4.92 -11.09 2.59
C LEU A 96 6.30 -11.68 2.35
N ILE A 97 6.55 -12.14 1.13
CA ILE A 97 7.83 -12.70 0.73
C ILE A 97 8.58 -11.67 -0.11
N VAL A 98 9.83 -11.38 0.25
CA VAL A 98 10.65 -10.37 -0.41
C VAL A 98 11.80 -11.04 -1.14
N ILE A 99 11.93 -10.79 -2.44
CA ILE A 99 13.05 -11.25 -3.28
C ILE A 99 13.69 -10.06 -4.00
N THR A 100 14.88 -10.26 -4.56
CA THR A 100 15.62 -9.20 -5.27
C THR A 100 15.72 -9.53 -6.76
N LEU A 101 15.33 -8.57 -7.60
CA LEU A 101 15.55 -8.57 -9.04
C LEU A 101 16.65 -7.56 -9.38
N VAL A 102 17.64 -7.98 -10.16
CA VAL A 102 18.65 -7.08 -10.73
C VAL A 102 18.54 -7.13 -12.25
N ARG A 103 18.34 -5.98 -12.86
CA ARG A 103 18.30 -5.77 -14.31
C ARG A 103 19.64 -5.17 -14.70
N HIS A 104 20.42 -5.88 -15.52
CA HIS A 104 21.74 -5.45 -15.98
C HIS A 104 21.66 -4.71 -17.32
N GLU A 105 20.74 -5.14 -18.18
CA GLU A 105 20.57 -4.61 -19.53
C GLU A 105 19.10 -4.31 -19.83
N PRO A 106 18.82 -3.27 -20.66
CA PRO A 106 17.46 -3.03 -21.14
C PRO A 106 17.03 -4.22 -22.00
N LEU A 107 15.75 -4.61 -21.90
CA LEU A 107 15.20 -5.59 -22.82
C LEU A 107 14.71 -4.84 -24.05
N GLU A 108 15.12 -5.30 -25.23
CA GLU A 108 14.51 -4.86 -26.48
C GLU A 108 13.01 -5.15 -26.39
N ALA A 109 12.20 -4.11 -26.22
CA ALA A 109 10.76 -4.24 -26.26
C ALA A 109 10.41 -4.89 -27.61
N ALA A 110 9.74 -6.03 -27.57
CA ALA A 110 9.25 -6.66 -28.80
C ALA A 110 8.44 -5.59 -29.56
N LYS A 111 8.99 -5.13 -30.70
CA LYS A 111 8.31 -4.22 -31.63
C LYS A 111 7.11 -4.96 -32.21
N THR A 112 6.04 -5.06 -31.44
CA THR A 112 4.76 -5.54 -31.90
C THR A 112 4.12 -4.40 -32.68
N LYS A 113 4.07 -4.56 -34.00
CA LYS A 113 3.08 -3.84 -34.83
C LYS A 113 1.70 -4.08 -34.20
N PRO A 114 0.87 -3.05 -34.03
CA PRO A 114 -0.46 -3.24 -33.46
C PRO A 114 -1.30 -4.05 -34.46
N LEU A 115 -1.65 -5.28 -34.08
CA LEU A 115 -2.72 -6.06 -34.70
C LEU A 115 -3.99 -5.81 -33.87
N SER A 116 -5.06 -5.47 -34.56
CA SER A 116 -6.37 -5.16 -33.99
C SER A 116 -7.10 -6.40 -33.46
N ILE A 117 -8.05 -6.14 -32.53
CA ILE A 117 -9.30 -6.86 -32.18
C ILE A 117 -9.35 -7.61 -30.81
N ASN A 118 -10.15 -6.98 -29.92
CA ASN A 118 -11.11 -7.45 -28.87
C ASN A 118 -10.76 -8.38 -27.69
N ALA A 119 -11.20 -7.92 -26.48
CA ALA A 119 -11.60 -8.59 -25.22
C ALA A 119 -10.53 -9.47 -24.52
N ASP A 120 -10.15 -9.34 -23.24
CA ASP A 120 -10.76 -8.86 -21.98
C ASP A 120 -9.70 -8.17 -21.07
N PRO A 121 -10.08 -7.32 -20.08
CA PRO A 121 -9.13 -6.43 -19.42
C PRO A 121 -8.49 -7.03 -18.16
N VAL A 122 -7.22 -7.49 -18.28
CA VAL A 122 -6.27 -7.44 -17.15
C VAL A 122 -5.85 -5.98 -16.98
N THR A 123 -6.21 -5.37 -15.85
CA THR A 123 -5.94 -3.94 -15.61
C THR A 123 -4.51 -3.74 -15.12
N THR A 124 -3.56 -3.61 -16.04
CA THR A 124 -2.20 -3.15 -15.75
C THR A 124 -2.20 -1.62 -15.60
N ARG A 125 -2.06 -1.09 -14.37
CA ARG A 125 -1.84 0.36 -14.17
C ARG A 125 -0.34 0.66 -14.21
N ILE A 126 0.14 1.11 -15.36
CA ILE A 126 1.46 1.74 -15.51
C ILE A 126 1.24 3.25 -15.35
N SER A 127 1.91 3.88 -14.38
CA SER A 127 1.86 5.34 -14.22
C SER A 127 3.27 5.92 -14.28
N PRO A 128 3.68 6.55 -15.40
CA PRO A 128 4.84 7.44 -15.41
C PRO A 128 4.51 8.74 -14.67
N LYS A 129 5.42 9.16 -13.80
CA LYS A 129 5.27 10.31 -12.89
C LYS A 129 5.60 11.62 -13.62
N LYS A 130 4.76 12.07 -14.55
CA LYS A 130 4.67 13.47 -14.99
C LYS A 130 3.43 13.68 -15.87
N ASP A 131 2.72 14.76 -15.59
CA ASP A 131 1.67 15.39 -16.41
C ASP A 131 0.25 14.78 -16.38
N VAL A 132 -0.44 14.91 -15.23
CA VAL A 132 -1.90 15.12 -15.17
C VAL A 132 -2.20 16.01 -13.95
N ILE A 133 -2.04 17.33 -14.09
CA ILE A 133 -2.49 18.29 -13.08
C ILE A 133 -3.78 19.03 -13.52
N ASP A 134 -4.22 18.92 -14.78
CA ASP A 134 -5.27 19.82 -15.28
C ASP A 134 -6.67 19.23 -15.53
N SER A 135 -6.97 17.97 -15.17
CA SER A 135 -8.31 17.38 -15.46
C SER A 135 -9.23 17.09 -14.26
N VAL A 136 -8.80 17.37 -13.01
CA VAL A 136 -9.61 17.02 -11.81
C VAL A 136 -10.53 18.16 -11.35
N MET A 137 -10.40 19.37 -11.91
CA MET A 137 -11.24 20.52 -11.52
C MET A 137 -12.63 20.56 -12.18
N ALA A 138 -13.00 19.59 -13.02
CA ALA A 138 -14.28 19.58 -13.75
C ALA A 138 -15.30 18.53 -13.25
N ALA A 139 -14.94 17.66 -12.28
CA ALA A 139 -15.82 16.58 -11.82
C ALA A 139 -16.57 16.87 -10.50
N GLU A 140 -16.28 18.00 -9.82
CA GLU A 140 -16.92 18.35 -8.53
C GLU A 140 -18.18 19.22 -8.65
N SER A 141 -18.61 19.59 -9.86
CA SER A 141 -19.86 20.34 -10.08
C SER A 141 -21.10 19.46 -10.28
N ILE A 142 -20.96 18.17 -10.61
CA ILE A 142 -22.11 17.31 -10.95
C ILE A 142 -22.68 16.57 -9.72
N VAL A 143 -21.87 16.34 -8.67
CA VAL A 143 -22.33 15.62 -7.46
C VAL A 143 -23.09 16.53 -6.47
N ARG A 144 -23.04 17.86 -6.65
CA ARG A 144 -23.77 18.81 -5.78
C ARG A 144 -25.21 19.11 -6.22
N GLU A 145 -25.65 18.65 -7.40
CA GLU A 145 -26.99 18.95 -7.92
C GLU A 145 -28.00 17.80 -7.72
N ILE A 146 -27.53 16.58 -7.44
CA ILE A 146 -28.39 15.39 -7.27
C ILE A 146 -28.96 15.27 -5.83
N ASN A 147 -28.30 15.88 -4.83
CA ASN A 147 -28.73 15.78 -3.42
C ASN A 147 -29.68 16.91 -2.96
N LYS A 148 -30.26 17.69 -3.89
CA LYS A 148 -31.17 18.80 -3.56
C LYS A 148 -32.65 18.57 -3.90
N SER A 149 -33.02 17.40 -4.45
CA SER A 149 -34.38 17.14 -4.96
C SER A 149 -35.17 16.03 -4.27
N ASN A 150 -34.63 15.34 -3.25
CA ASN A 150 -35.38 14.33 -2.51
C ASN A 150 -35.47 14.63 -1.00
N THR A 151 -36.31 15.58 -0.63
CA THR A 151 -37.01 15.63 0.68
C THR A 151 -38.21 16.56 0.54
N GLN A 152 -39.37 16.04 0.17
CA GLN A 152 -40.69 16.51 0.61
C GLN A 152 -41.79 15.57 0.07
N MET A 153 -42.77 15.29 0.94
CA MET A 153 -44.04 14.58 0.71
C MET A 153 -44.12 13.09 1.09
N ALA A 154 -44.23 12.85 2.40
CA ALA A 154 -45.12 11.85 3.02
C ALA A 154 -45.15 12.16 4.53
N GLY A 155 -46.26 12.40 5.23
CA GLY A 155 -47.67 12.52 4.90
C GLY A 155 -48.42 12.96 6.16
N LYS A 156 -49.77 13.03 6.11
CA LYS A 156 -50.73 12.40 7.06
C LYS A 156 -52.09 13.13 7.13
N GLY A 157 -53.16 12.33 7.15
CA GLY A 157 -54.56 12.62 7.51
C GLY A 157 -55.48 11.59 6.82
N ASP A 158 -56.48 10.94 7.42
CA ASP A 158 -57.12 11.07 8.74
C ASP A 158 -58.02 9.82 9.04
N SER A 159 -58.31 9.60 10.34
CA SER A 159 -59.49 9.00 11.03
C SER A 159 -60.17 7.69 10.54
N SER A 160 -60.52 6.74 11.43
CA SER A 160 -61.69 6.84 12.35
C SER A 160 -61.69 5.83 13.53
N GLU A 161 -62.15 6.32 14.70
CA GLU A 161 -62.96 5.74 15.82
C GLU A 161 -62.57 4.38 16.47
N THR A 162 -62.61 4.18 17.80
CA THR A 162 -63.67 4.52 18.78
C THR A 162 -63.14 4.54 20.25
N GLU A 163 -63.90 5.25 21.08
CA GLU A 163 -63.85 5.63 22.50
C GLU A 163 -63.46 4.62 23.59
N VAL A 164 -62.80 5.11 24.68
CA VAL A 164 -63.16 4.84 26.09
C VAL A 164 -62.86 6.06 27.00
N LEU A 165 -63.82 6.31 27.90
CA LEU A 165 -64.06 7.35 28.91
C LEU A 165 -62.93 7.88 29.84
N LYS A 166 -62.98 9.22 29.99
CA LYS A 166 -63.01 10.08 31.22
C LYS A 166 -61.76 10.29 32.12
N SER A 167 -61.38 11.58 32.13
CA SER A 167 -61.32 12.52 33.28
C SER A 167 -59.95 12.94 33.82
N GLY A 168 -59.67 14.25 33.77
CA GLY A 168 -58.69 14.92 34.62
C GLY A 168 -57.77 15.93 33.93
N ASN A 169 -58.24 17.16 33.72
CA ASN A 169 -57.47 18.33 33.29
C ASN A 169 -56.45 18.77 34.39
N GLN A 170 -55.21 19.12 34.02
CA GLN A 170 -54.67 20.47 34.24
C GLN A 170 -53.33 20.72 33.51
N ARG A 171 -53.29 21.92 32.91
CA ARG A 171 -52.22 22.57 32.13
C ARG A 171 -50.98 22.91 32.96
N SER A 172 -49.79 22.80 32.37
CA SER A 172 -48.96 23.97 31.99
C SER A 172 -47.65 23.53 31.31
N ASN A 173 -47.45 24.02 30.09
CA ASN A 173 -46.21 23.99 29.31
C ASN A 173 -45.50 25.36 29.45
N PRO A 174 -44.39 25.61 28.76
CA PRO A 174 -42.99 25.30 29.06
C PRO A 174 -42.19 26.58 29.41
N ASN A 175 -40.91 26.46 29.75
CA ASN A 175 -39.91 27.48 29.39
C ASN A 175 -38.53 26.87 29.17
N ASN A 176 -37.92 27.31 28.07
CA ASN A 176 -36.72 26.84 27.39
C ASN A 176 -35.40 27.25 28.05
N SER A 177 -34.33 26.63 27.52
CA SER A 177 -32.93 27.11 27.41
C SER A 177 -32.05 26.79 28.62
N THR A 178 -30.80 26.30 28.51
CA THR A 178 -29.81 26.47 27.44
C THR A 178 -28.76 25.34 27.52
N LEU A 179 -28.28 24.97 26.33
CA LEU A 179 -27.04 24.26 25.99
C LEU A 179 -25.90 24.40 27.01
N LEU A 180 -25.24 23.27 27.29
CA LEU A 180 -23.79 23.21 27.42
C LEU A 180 -23.32 21.85 26.89
N ASP A 181 -22.94 21.87 25.62
CA ASP A 181 -22.22 20.81 24.92
C ASP A 181 -21.03 20.37 25.76
N SER A 182 -21.12 19.16 26.31
CA SER A 182 -19.97 18.49 26.89
C SER A 182 -19.07 17.99 25.76
N PRO A 183 -17.73 18.15 25.83
CA PRO A 183 -16.83 17.65 24.81
C PRO A 183 -17.05 16.14 24.65
N LYS A 184 -17.35 15.67 23.42
CA LYS A 184 -17.35 14.25 23.08
C LYS A 184 -16.00 13.66 23.48
N GLU A 185 -15.96 13.01 24.62
CA GLU A 185 -14.82 12.24 25.08
C GLU A 185 -14.58 11.15 24.04
N LEU A 186 -13.44 11.24 23.34
CA LEU A 186 -13.03 10.27 22.33
C LEU A 186 -12.97 8.90 23.00
N VAL A 187 -14.00 8.08 22.76
CA VAL A 187 -14.02 6.68 23.14
C VAL A 187 -12.73 6.06 22.63
N LYS A 188 -11.80 5.72 23.55
CA LYS A 188 -10.50 5.14 23.20
C LYS A 188 -10.77 3.78 22.56
N LYS A 189 -10.74 3.74 21.22
CA LYS A 189 -10.84 2.50 20.46
C LYS A 189 -9.67 1.59 20.85
N PRO A 190 -9.87 0.27 20.98
CA PRO A 190 -8.77 -0.64 21.28
C PRO A 190 -7.74 -0.58 20.15
N ILE A 191 -6.50 -0.30 20.50
CA ILE A 191 -5.39 -0.22 19.54
C ILE A 191 -5.01 -1.64 19.15
N LYS A 192 -5.05 -1.95 17.86
CA LYS A 192 -4.69 -3.28 17.34
C LYS A 192 -3.25 -3.33 16.85
N ALA A 193 -2.74 -2.25 16.27
CA ALA A 193 -1.40 -2.17 15.72
C ALA A 193 -0.89 -0.72 15.67
N TYR A 194 0.38 -0.57 15.29
CA TYR A 194 1.02 0.72 15.07
C TYR A 194 1.55 0.83 13.66
N TRP A 195 1.27 1.95 13.00
CA TRP A 195 1.92 2.29 11.75
C TRP A 195 3.19 3.08 12.03
N ILE A 196 4.31 2.58 11.54
CA ILE A 196 5.64 3.09 11.84
C ILE A 196 6.23 3.68 10.57
N HIS A 197 6.68 4.93 10.65
CA HIS A 197 7.48 5.59 9.64
C HIS A 197 8.82 6.00 10.26
N TYR A 198 9.88 5.30 9.84
CA TYR A 198 11.23 5.53 10.33
C TYR A 198 12.14 5.93 9.17
N GLN A 199 12.84 7.06 9.32
CA GLN A 199 13.85 7.52 8.38
C GLN A 199 15.18 7.58 9.11
N SER A 200 16.16 6.78 8.67
CA SER A 200 17.52 6.83 9.20
C SER A 200 18.46 7.48 8.21
N ASN A 201 19.33 8.35 8.71
CA ASN A 201 20.41 8.99 7.98
C ASN A 201 21.73 8.67 8.68
N ASN A 202 22.63 8.00 7.98
CA ASN A 202 23.95 7.62 8.50
C ASN A 202 25.09 8.46 7.89
N GLY A 203 24.77 9.62 7.31
CA GLY A 203 25.72 10.56 6.71
C GLY A 203 26.03 10.28 5.23
N THR A 204 26.05 9.00 4.82
CA THR A 204 26.28 8.60 3.43
C THR A 204 25.03 8.10 2.72
N ARG A 205 24.03 7.65 3.48
CA ARG A 205 22.77 7.10 2.96
C ARG A 205 21.59 7.49 3.84
N SER A 206 20.45 7.72 3.20
CA SER A 206 19.15 7.78 3.85
C SER A 206 18.37 6.50 3.54
N GLU A 207 17.72 5.92 4.54
CA GLU A 207 16.81 4.80 4.40
C GLU A 207 15.46 5.16 5.01
N LYS A 208 14.38 4.79 4.34
CA LYS A 208 13.00 5.04 4.78
C LYS A 208 12.28 3.70 4.89
N VAL A 209 11.80 3.40 6.09
CA VAL A 209 11.07 2.17 6.39
C VAL A 209 9.66 2.53 6.84
N GLN A 210 8.67 1.88 6.23
CA GLN A 210 7.26 2.02 6.58
C GLN A 210 6.65 0.64 6.81
N ARG A 211 6.09 0.39 7.99
CA ARG A 211 5.51 -0.92 8.33
C ARG A 211 4.50 -0.86 9.47
N LEU A 212 3.64 -1.88 9.52
CA LEU A 212 2.85 -2.19 10.70
C LEU A 212 3.73 -2.89 11.75
N GLY A 213 3.48 -2.61 13.03
CA GLY A 213 4.21 -3.19 14.15
C GLY A 213 3.36 -3.32 15.41
N ASP A 214 3.91 -4.07 16.37
CA ASP A 214 3.37 -4.25 17.72
C ASP A 214 3.95 -3.21 18.70
N GLN A 215 3.39 -3.17 19.92
CA GLN A 215 3.86 -2.27 20.97
C GLN A 215 5.35 -2.50 21.30
N GLN A 216 5.78 -3.76 21.39
CA GLN A 216 7.17 -4.09 21.74
C GLN A 216 8.18 -3.57 20.71
N LEU A 217 7.82 -3.60 19.42
CA LEU A 217 8.64 -2.98 18.39
C LEU A 217 8.66 -1.46 18.49
N VAL A 218 7.51 -0.84 18.75
CA VAL A 218 7.39 0.61 18.95
C VAL A 218 8.28 1.08 20.10
N ASP A 219 8.21 0.42 21.25
CA ASP A 219 9.00 0.77 22.43
C ASP A 219 10.51 0.66 22.14
N ARG A 220 10.92 -0.38 21.43
CA ARG A 220 12.31 -0.56 20.99
C ARG A 220 12.76 0.55 20.04
N LEU A 221 11.91 0.98 19.11
CA LEU A 221 12.23 2.04 18.16
C LEU A 221 12.29 3.42 18.83
N ILE A 222 11.38 3.69 19.78
CA ILE A 222 11.40 4.92 20.59
C ILE A 222 12.71 4.98 21.39
N LYS A 223 13.04 3.91 22.11
CA LYS A 223 14.30 3.84 22.87
C LYS A 223 15.52 4.01 21.96
N LYS A 224 15.49 3.42 20.77
CA LYS A 224 16.58 3.55 19.79
C LYS A 224 16.73 5.00 19.32
N ILE A 225 15.66 5.65 18.87
CA ILE A 225 15.74 7.04 18.38
C ILE A 225 16.20 7.99 19.49
N GLU A 226 15.76 7.79 20.73
CA GLU A 226 16.19 8.60 21.88
C GLU A 226 17.71 8.51 22.14
N ILE A 227 18.30 7.34 21.89
CA ILE A 227 19.75 7.15 21.97
C ILE A 227 20.43 7.81 20.76
N ASP A 228 19.92 7.56 19.55
CA ASP A 228 20.49 8.08 18.31
C ASP A 228 20.52 9.62 18.29
N MET A 229 19.49 10.28 18.84
CA MET A 229 19.42 11.75 18.93
C MET A 229 20.55 12.39 19.76
N LYS A 230 21.24 11.61 20.59
CA LYS A 230 22.42 12.07 21.34
C LYS A 230 23.67 12.20 20.47
N THR A 231 23.69 11.55 19.31
CA THR A 231 24.79 11.57 18.35
C THR A 231 24.54 12.62 17.26
N GLU A 232 25.61 13.16 16.66
CA GLU A 232 25.47 14.20 15.60
C GLU A 232 24.73 13.67 14.36
N THR A 233 25.06 12.45 13.93
CA THR A 233 24.40 11.81 12.78
C THR A 233 22.96 11.41 13.08
N GLY A 234 22.69 10.88 14.28
CA GLY A 234 21.36 10.42 14.66
C GLY A 234 20.32 11.53 14.84
N ARG A 235 20.73 12.81 15.00
CA ARG A 235 19.81 13.96 14.98
C ARG A 235 19.05 14.15 13.66
N LEU A 236 19.57 13.55 12.58
CA LEU A 236 18.93 13.59 11.26
C LEU A 236 17.93 12.45 11.07
N ASN A 237 17.85 11.51 12.01
CA ASN A 237 16.87 10.44 11.99
C ASN A 237 15.49 10.98 12.38
N LYS A 238 14.43 10.41 11.79
CA LYS A 238 13.04 10.77 12.08
C LYS A 238 12.23 9.53 12.39
N LEU A 239 11.35 9.60 13.37
CA LEU A 239 10.42 8.54 13.73
C LEU A 239 9.04 9.13 13.95
N SER A 240 8.07 8.67 13.16
CA SER A 240 6.65 8.99 13.33
C SER A 240 5.85 7.70 13.47
N ILE A 241 4.97 7.63 14.45
CA ILE A 241 4.19 6.44 14.80
C ILE A 241 2.73 6.84 14.96
N TRP A 242 1.81 6.09 14.35
CA TRP A 242 0.36 6.29 14.47
C TRP A 242 -0.30 5.05 15.06
N GLU A 243 -1.33 5.26 15.86
CA GLU A 243 -2.20 4.21 16.37
C GLU A 243 -3.15 3.74 15.28
N VAL A 244 -3.21 2.44 15.05
CA VAL A 244 -4.12 1.81 14.08
C VAL A 244 -5.12 0.94 14.83
N TYR A 245 -6.40 1.31 14.70
CA TYR A 245 -7.53 0.61 15.32
C TYR A 245 -8.01 -0.54 14.46
N ASP A 246 -7.89 -0.43 13.12
CA ASP A 246 -8.26 -1.49 12.20
C ASP A 246 -7.26 -1.63 11.03
N PRO A 247 -6.30 -2.59 11.12
CA PRO A 247 -5.24 -2.74 10.13
C PRO A 247 -5.72 -2.97 8.69
N PRO A 248 -6.70 -3.85 8.40
CA PRO A 248 -7.16 -4.08 7.03
C PRO A 248 -7.77 -2.82 6.39
N ALA A 249 -8.61 -2.09 7.13
CA ALA A 249 -9.20 -0.85 6.67
C ALA A 249 -8.13 0.24 6.48
N PHE A 250 -7.13 0.30 7.37
CA PHE A 250 -6.01 1.24 7.24
C PHE A 250 -5.17 0.99 5.99
N ILE A 251 -4.83 -0.26 5.68
CA ILE A 251 -4.08 -0.60 4.46
C ILE A 251 -4.87 -0.18 3.22
N THR A 252 -6.18 -0.41 3.23
CA THR A 252 -7.10 0.02 2.17
C THR A 252 -7.11 1.55 2.02
N HIS A 253 -7.24 2.28 3.13
CA HIS A 253 -7.18 3.75 3.16
C HIS A 253 -5.85 4.28 2.59
N LYS A 254 -4.72 3.70 3.02
CA LYS A 254 -3.38 4.05 2.52
C LYS A 254 -3.27 3.80 1.01
N ARG A 255 -3.84 2.70 0.50
CA ARG A 255 -3.84 2.38 -0.94
C ARG A 255 -4.61 3.42 -1.76
N PHE A 256 -5.78 3.87 -1.28
CA PHE A 256 -6.57 4.90 -1.96
C PHE A 256 -5.92 6.29 -1.89
N HIS A 257 -5.23 6.60 -0.79
CA HIS A 257 -4.68 7.94 -0.53
C HIS A 257 -3.14 7.96 -0.52
N LYS A 258 -2.51 7.40 -1.56
CA LYS A 258 -1.06 7.11 -1.63
C LYS A 258 -0.12 8.20 -1.10
N LYS A 259 -0.39 9.48 -1.36
CA LYS A 259 0.49 10.60 -0.99
C LYS A 259 0.19 11.22 0.39
N ASN A 260 -1.09 11.32 0.75
CA ASN A 260 -1.54 12.14 1.89
C ASN A 260 -2.45 11.37 2.86
N TYR A 261 -2.35 10.03 2.90
CA TYR A 261 -3.23 9.21 3.73
C TYR A 261 -3.21 9.57 5.23
N THR A 262 -2.13 10.17 5.72
CA THR A 262 -1.99 10.64 7.11
C THR A 262 -2.69 11.97 7.39
N GLU A 263 -3.08 12.72 6.36
CA GLU A 263 -3.79 14.01 6.49
C GLU A 263 -5.31 13.83 6.38
N ILE A 264 -5.75 12.72 5.78
CA ILE A 264 -7.15 12.44 5.52
C ILE A 264 -7.74 11.67 6.70
N PRO A 265 -8.81 12.18 7.33
CA PRO A 265 -9.46 11.50 8.44
C PRO A 265 -9.98 10.12 8.04
N SER A 266 -9.74 9.14 8.91
CA SER A 266 -10.24 7.79 8.75
C SER A 266 -10.60 7.23 10.12
N GLU A 267 -11.62 6.37 10.16
CA GLU A 267 -11.98 5.69 11.40
C GLU A 267 -11.02 4.56 11.79
N SER A 268 -10.16 4.16 10.85
CA SER A 268 -9.24 3.02 10.95
C SER A 268 -7.95 3.33 11.72
N PHE A 269 -7.57 4.60 11.88
CA PHE A 269 -6.34 5.01 12.56
C PHE A 269 -6.47 6.42 13.16
N ASN A 270 -5.56 6.76 14.07
CA ASN A 270 -5.45 8.10 14.62
C ASN A 270 -4.66 9.01 13.69
N ILE A 271 -5.24 10.13 13.24
CA ILE A 271 -4.57 11.11 12.36
C ILE A 271 -3.36 11.72 13.05
N LYS A 272 -3.50 12.00 14.36
CA LYS A 272 -2.40 12.56 15.14
C LYS A 272 -1.42 11.44 15.49
N PRO A 273 -0.13 11.59 15.19
CA PRO A 273 0.84 10.57 15.55
C PRO A 273 0.90 10.41 17.07
N TYR A 274 0.95 9.16 17.51
CA TYR A 274 1.23 8.76 18.88
C TYR A 274 2.63 9.23 19.31
N TYR A 275 3.59 9.16 18.40
CA TYR A 275 4.96 9.59 18.64
C TYR A 275 5.52 10.27 17.39
N GLN A 276 6.23 11.39 17.58
CA GLN A 276 6.89 12.11 16.50
C GLN A 276 8.19 12.76 16.98
N LYS A 277 9.32 12.40 16.35
CA LYS A 277 10.63 13.04 16.49
C LYS A 277 11.33 13.13 15.15
#